data_AF-T1AVC1-F1
#
_entry.id   AF-T1AVC1-F1
#
_cell.length_a   1.000
_cell.length_b   1.000
_cell.length_c   1.000
_cell.angle_alpha   90.00
_cell.angle_beta   90.00
_cell.angle_gamma   90.00
#
_symmetry.space_group_name_H-M   'P 1'
#
loop_
_entity.id
_entity.type
_entity.pdbx_description
1 polymer ?
#
loop_
_entity_poly.entity_id
_entity_poly.type
_entity_poly.pdbx_seq_one_letter_code
_entity_poly.pdbx_strand_id
1 'polypeptide(L)' 'MKASVFVGTSVDGYIARSNGALDFLPPDGGEPHGYDEFMASVNALIIGRHTYET' A
#
# COMPACT_ATOMS: atom_id res chain seq x y z
N MET A 1 0.58 -21.91 4.90
CA MET A 1 0.42 -20.50 5.35
C MET A 1 1.09 -19.61 4.31
N LYS A 2 0.40 -18.59 3.80
CA LYS A 2 0.92 -17.69 2.75
C LYS A 2 1.02 -16.28 3.33
N ALA A 3 2.14 -15.62 3.11
CA ALA A 3 2.27 -14.18 3.30
C ALA A 3 2.34 -13.52 1.92
N SER A 4 1.65 -12.40 1.76
CA SER A 4 1.61 -11.63 0.52
C SER A 4 1.84 -10.16 0.85
N VAL A 5 2.38 -9.40 -0.11
CA VAL A 5 2.52 -7.95 -0.02
C VAL A 5 1.78 -7.33 -1.20
N PHE A 6 0.99 -6.29 -0.93
CA PHE A 6 0.34 -5.45 -1.93
C PHE A 6 0.69 -4.00 -1.59
N VAL A 7 1.43 -3.33 -2.46
CA VAL A 7 2.03 -2.01 -2.15
C VAL A 7 2.20 -1.18 -3.41
N GLY A 8 1.90 0.12 -3.31
CA GLY A 8 2.25 1.12 -4.33
C GLY A 8 3.68 1.62 -4.11
N THR A 9 4.45 1.74 -5.18
CA THR A 9 5.86 2.18 -5.10
C THR A 9 6.21 3.10 -6.25
N SER A 10 7.16 4.00 -6.02
CA SER A 10 7.81 4.75 -7.08
C SER A 10 8.65 3.84 -7.97
N VAL A 11 9.00 4.31 -9.17
CA VAL A 11 9.79 3.52 -10.15
C VAL A 11 11.17 3.12 -9.60
N ASP A 12 11.72 3.94 -8.70
CA ASP A 12 12.99 3.71 -8.00
C ASP A 12 12.84 2.95 -6.67
N GLY A 13 11.65 2.42 -6.35
CA GLY A 13 11.46 1.44 -5.30
C GLY A 13 11.19 1.99 -3.89
N TYR A 14 10.78 3.26 -3.76
CA TYR A 14 10.36 3.85 -2.49
C TYR A 14 8.84 3.81 -2.32
N ILE A 15 8.38 3.74 -1.07
CA ILE A 15 6.94 3.69 -0.74
C ILE A 15 6.41 4.99 -0.13
N ALA A 16 7.30 5.92 0.20
CA ALA A 16 7.00 7.26 0.71
C ALA A 16 8.13 8.22 0.34
N ARG A 17 7.82 9.51 0.31
CA ARG A 17 8.84 10.57 0.23
C ARG A 17 9.65 10.62 1.53
N SER A 18 10.80 11.30 1.52
CA SER A 18 11.63 11.49 2.72
C SER A 18 10.92 12.24 3.86
N ASN A 19 9.89 13.03 3.53
CA ASN A 19 9.02 13.72 4.49
C ASN A 19 7.75 12.90 4.85
N GLY A 20 7.63 11.65 4.39
CA GLY A 20 6.47 10.78 4.63
C GLY A 20 5.29 10.98 3.68
N ALA A 21 5.31 11.98 2.79
CA ALA A 21 4.21 12.22 1.87
C ALA A 21 4.03 11.08 0.85
N LEU A 22 2.78 10.86 0.45
CA LEU A 22 2.37 9.88 -0.58
C LEU A 22 1.87 10.55 -1.87
N ASP A 23 2.24 11.82 -2.07
CA ASP A 23 1.75 12.71 -3.13
C ASP A 23 2.03 12.26 -4.58
N PHE A 24 2.88 11.26 -4.74
CA PHE A 24 3.18 10.63 -6.02
C PHE A 24 2.14 9.59 -6.43
N LEU A 25 1.31 9.13 -5.50
CA LEU A 25 0.18 8.25 -5.77
C LEU A 25 -1.04 9.06 -6.22
N PRO A 26 -1.91 8.49 -7.08
CA PRO A 26 -3.14 9.14 -7.45
C PRO A 26 -4.05 9.33 -6.21
N PRO A 27 -4.75 10.48 -6.10
CA PRO A 27 -5.73 10.68 -5.05
C PRO A 27 -6.82 9.61 -5.15
N ASP A 28 -7.34 9.18 -4.00
CA ASP A 28 -8.40 8.17 -3.87
C ASP A 28 -8.10 6.82 -4.56
N GLY A 29 -6.81 6.51 -4.78
CA GLY A 29 -6.36 5.23 -5.36
C GLY A 29 -6.45 5.16 -6.88
N GLY A 30 -6.97 6.18 -7.56
CA GLY A 30 -7.06 6.23 -9.02
C GLY A 30 -8.03 5.19 -9.58
N GLU A 31 -7.60 4.46 -10.61
CA GLU A 31 -8.40 3.40 -11.23
C GLU A 31 -8.23 2.05 -10.49
N PRO A 32 -9.18 1.10 -10.61
CA PRO A 32 -9.09 -0.17 -9.91
C PRO A 32 -7.87 -1.00 -10.34
N HIS A 33 -7.01 -1.31 -9.38
CA HIS A 33 -5.81 -2.14 -9.58
C HIS A 33 -5.85 -3.46 -8.79
N GLY A 34 -7.04 -3.94 -8.41
CA GLY A 34 -7.21 -5.23 -7.75
C GLY A 34 -7.13 -5.20 -6.22
N TYR A 35 -7.18 -4.02 -5.59
CA TYR A 35 -7.11 -3.89 -4.13
C TYR A 35 -8.28 -4.59 -3.44
N ASP A 36 -9.50 -4.39 -3.95
CA ASP A 36 -10.71 -4.97 -3.36
C ASP A 36 -10.72 -6.49 -3.46
N GLU A 37 -10.38 -7.04 -4.64
CA GLU A 37 -10.25 -8.47 -4.85
C GLU A 37 -9.12 -9.09 -4.02
N PHE A 38 -8.00 -8.37 -3.88
CA PHE A 38 -6.88 -8.81 -3.03
C PHE A 38 -7.32 -8.86 -1.57
N MET A 39 -7.89 -7.79 -1.04
CA MET A 39 -8.32 -7.71 0.36
C MET A 39 -9.42 -8.71 0.69
N ALA A 40 -10.33 -9.02 -0.25
CA ALA A 40 -11.32 -10.08 -0.08
C ALA A 40 -10.69 -11.48 0.14
N SER A 41 -9.45 -11.68 -0.32
CA SER A 41 -8.68 -12.93 -0.12
C SER A 41 -7.88 -12.97 1.20
N VAL A 42 -7.73 -11.84 1.89
CA VAL A 42 -6.86 -11.69 3.07
C VAL A 42 -7.64 -11.90 4.36
N ASN A 43 -7.17 -12.82 5.21
CA ASN A 43 -7.81 -13.09 6.50
C ASN A 43 -7.29 -12.23 7.66
N ALA A 44 -6.07 -11.70 7.55
CA ALA A 44 -5.45 -10.87 8.57
C ALA A 44 -4.45 -9.90 7.93
N LEU A 45 -4.41 -8.67 8.45
CA LEU A 45 -3.48 -7.62 8.03
C LEU A 45 -2.43 -7.40 9.13
N ILE A 46 -1.15 -7.42 8.76
CA ILE A 46 -0.04 -7.07 9.63
C ILE A 46 0.66 -5.86 9.01
N ILE A 47 0.75 -4.76 9.77
CA ILE A 47 1.43 -3.54 9.35
C ILE A 47 2.32 -3.00 10.48
N GLY A 48 3.37 -2.28 10.11
CA GLY A 48 4.23 -1.60 11.06
C GLY A 48 3.58 -0.33 11.61
N ARG A 49 4.03 0.13 12.79
CA ARG A 49 3.52 1.33 13.45
C ARG A 49 3.55 2.58 12.54
N HIS A 50 4.62 2.78 11.79
CA HIS A 50 4.72 3.91 10.87
C HIS A 50 3.61 3.93 9.82
N THR A 51 3.22 2.76 9.28
CA THR A 51 2.11 2.66 8.33
C THR A 51 0.76 2.88 9.01
N TYR A 52 0.61 2.46 10.27
CA TYR A 52 -0.63 2.65 11.03
C TYR A 52 -0.88 4.11 11.44
N GLU A 53 0.19 4.88 11.67
CA GLU A 53 0.14 6.27 12.15
C GLU A 53 0.18 7.33 11.04
N THR A 54 0.35 6.93 9.77
CA THR A 54 0.38 7.83 8.60
C THR A 54 -1.04 8.19 8.17
#